data_AF-A0A1T4VVY1-F1
#
_entry.id   AF-A0A1T4VVY1-F1
#
_cell.length_a   1.000
_cell.length_b   1.000
_cell.length_c   1.000
_cell.angle_alpha   90.00
_cell.angle_beta   90.00
_cell.angle_gamma   90.00
#
_symmetry.space_group_name_H-M   'P 1'
#
loop_
_entity.id
_entity.type
_entity.pdbx_description
1 polymer ?
#
loop_
_entity_poly.entity_id
_entity_poly.type
_entity_poly.pdbx_seq_one_letter_code
_entity_poly.pdbx_strand_id
1 'polypeptide(L)'
;MDRHAFLYKLQQKGLTGEWLPFQQSVYIQEVLHGGLPSRSEHAEGVCSALCRYVLLEWFRNGINGDAVGSLSRSSIAELVLNLVYEGESVDAFKVTMTRANKRCISERYFMNFKQALEHTTGTGFSLIALGGITGDGHAIICNGSKFAIFDPNVGYIKADSTSNYMWCFQSIIKEFYPNYLGGGRAVQVYEFA
;
A
#
# COMPACT_ATOMS: atom_id res chain seq x y z
N MET A 1 -12.94 -0.98 -12.18
CA MET A 1 -13.39 -2.16 -11.42
C MET A 1 -13.73 -1.74 -10.00
N ASP A 2 -14.87 -2.15 -9.47
CA ASP A 2 -15.35 -1.73 -8.15
C ASP A 2 -14.63 -2.52 -7.03
N ARG A 3 -14.08 -1.82 -6.04
CA ARG A 3 -13.36 -2.42 -4.90
C ARG A 3 -14.29 -3.09 -3.91
N HIS A 4 -15.51 -2.59 -3.74
CA HIS A 4 -16.52 -3.27 -2.93
C HIS A 4 -16.88 -4.61 -3.57
N ALA A 5 -17.08 -4.63 -4.89
CA ALA A 5 -17.30 -5.87 -5.63
C ALA A 5 -16.12 -6.83 -5.52
N PHE A 6 -14.88 -6.34 -5.54
CA PHE A 6 -13.68 -7.14 -5.34
C PHE A 6 -13.65 -7.77 -3.93
N LEU A 7 -13.79 -6.97 -2.86
CA LEU A 7 -13.76 -7.50 -1.49
C LEU A 7 -14.92 -8.46 -1.23
N TYR A 8 -16.11 -8.15 -1.77
CA TYR A 8 -17.26 -9.05 -1.70
C TYR A 8 -17.02 -10.38 -2.41
N LYS A 9 -16.39 -10.38 -3.59
CA LYS A 9 -15.96 -11.60 -4.30
C LYS A 9 -14.98 -12.43 -3.49
N LEU A 10 -14.09 -11.79 -2.71
CA LEU A 10 -13.17 -12.51 -1.82
C LEU A 10 -13.95 -13.19 -0.67
N GLN A 11 -14.94 -12.51 -0.08
CA GLN A 11 -15.83 -13.10 0.92
C GLN A 11 -16.67 -14.26 0.37
N GLN A 12 -17.22 -14.13 -0.85
CA GLN A 12 -17.97 -15.21 -1.52
C GLN A 12 -17.16 -16.49 -1.76
N LYS A 13 -15.82 -16.38 -1.79
CA LYS A 13 -14.90 -17.52 -1.87
C LYS A 13 -14.62 -18.17 -0.51
N GLY A 14 -15.28 -17.74 0.56
CA GLY A 14 -15.09 -18.25 1.91
C GLY A 14 -13.84 -17.69 2.61
N LEU A 15 -13.22 -16.63 2.08
CA LEU A 15 -12.09 -15.98 2.72
C LEU A 15 -12.60 -15.13 3.89
N THR A 16 -11.97 -15.28 5.04
CA THR A 16 -12.35 -14.62 6.30
C THR A 16 -11.29 -13.62 6.74
N GLY A 17 -11.70 -12.62 7.53
CA GLY A 17 -10.83 -11.56 8.02
C GLY A 17 -11.55 -10.24 8.26
N GLU A 18 -10.76 -9.18 8.46
CA GLU A 18 -11.20 -7.78 8.49
C GLU A 18 -10.94 -7.12 7.13
N TRP A 19 -11.91 -6.36 6.62
CA TRP A 19 -11.90 -5.83 5.26
C TRP A 19 -12.45 -4.41 5.27
N LEU A 20 -11.66 -3.44 4.81
CA LEU A 20 -12.08 -2.05 4.69
C LEU A 20 -11.72 -1.51 3.31
N PRO A 21 -12.70 -1.22 2.43
CA PRO A 21 -12.43 -0.68 1.10
C PRO A 21 -11.81 0.71 1.19
N PHE A 22 -10.86 0.98 0.31
CA PHE A 22 -10.25 2.30 0.16
C PHE A 22 -9.80 2.51 -1.30
N GLN A 23 -9.98 3.72 -1.82
CA GLN A 23 -9.56 4.05 -3.19
C GLN A 23 -9.00 5.48 -3.24
N GLN A 24 -7.68 5.59 -3.27
CA GLN A 24 -6.96 6.87 -3.27
C GLN A 24 -7.45 7.81 -4.37
N SER A 25 -7.80 7.32 -5.57
CA SER A 25 -8.18 8.18 -6.68
C SER A 25 -9.51 8.91 -6.45
N VAL A 26 -10.45 8.33 -5.69
CA VAL A 26 -11.70 9.02 -5.32
C VAL A 26 -11.38 10.20 -4.41
N TYR A 27 -10.59 9.96 -3.37
CA TYR A 27 -10.19 11.01 -2.44
C TYR A 27 -9.34 12.09 -3.11
N ILE A 28 -8.39 11.72 -3.97
CA ILE A 28 -7.58 12.66 -4.74
C ILE A 28 -8.48 13.52 -5.63
N GLN A 29 -9.45 12.93 -6.36
CA GLN A 29 -10.38 13.69 -7.19
C GLN A 29 -11.23 14.66 -6.38
N GLU A 30 -11.76 14.22 -5.24
CA GLU A 30 -12.54 15.08 -4.34
C GLU A 30 -11.70 16.26 -3.80
N VAL A 31 -10.44 16.00 -3.46
CA VAL A 31 -9.48 17.02 -2.98
C VAL A 31 -9.13 18.02 -4.09
N LEU A 32 -8.86 17.54 -5.31
CA LEU A 32 -8.51 18.39 -6.46
C LEU A 32 -9.71 19.21 -6.99
N HIS A 33 -10.92 18.63 -7.04
CA HIS A 33 -12.12 19.35 -7.43
C HIS A 33 -12.65 20.28 -6.33
N GLY A 34 -12.21 20.09 -5.08
CA GLY A 34 -12.52 20.95 -3.93
C GLY A 34 -11.76 22.29 -3.89
N GLY A 35 -10.95 22.61 -4.90
CA GLY A 35 -10.28 23.92 -5.03
C GLY A 35 -8.78 23.92 -4.82
N LEU A 36 -8.12 22.75 -4.71
CA LEU A 36 -6.66 22.69 -4.80
C LEU A 36 -6.24 22.83 -6.27
N PRO A 37 -5.37 23.80 -6.63
CA PRO A 37 -5.12 24.16 -8.02
C PRO A 37 -4.70 22.97 -8.86
N SER A 38 -5.33 22.89 -10.04
CA SER A 38 -5.04 22.05 -11.19
C SER A 38 -3.55 21.75 -11.39
N ARG A 39 -3.05 20.66 -10.81
CA ARG A 39 -1.81 20.00 -11.21
C ARG A 39 -1.94 18.50 -10.99
N SER A 40 -2.56 17.82 -11.96
CA SER A 40 -2.68 16.37 -12.00
C SER A 40 -1.34 15.63 -11.94
N GLU A 41 -0.24 16.31 -12.28
CA GLU A 41 1.15 15.82 -12.16
C GLU A 41 1.61 15.61 -10.70
N HIS A 42 0.90 16.17 -9.70
CA HIS A 42 1.27 16.05 -8.28
C HIS A 42 0.53 14.96 -7.51
N ALA A 43 -0.36 14.21 -8.16
CA ALA A 43 -0.96 13.02 -7.55
C ALA A 43 -0.01 11.80 -7.58
N GLU A 44 1.12 11.91 -8.27
CA GLU A 44 2.18 10.90 -8.26
C GLU A 44 2.77 10.77 -6.85
N GLY A 45 2.96 9.53 -6.40
CA GLY A 45 3.51 9.25 -5.07
C GLY A 45 2.51 9.25 -3.90
N VAL A 46 1.24 9.62 -4.11
CA VAL A 46 0.21 9.58 -3.03
C VAL A 46 0.07 8.19 -2.43
N CYS A 47 0.21 7.13 -3.22
CA CYS A 47 0.19 5.75 -2.72
C CYS A 47 1.30 5.48 -1.70
N SER A 48 2.50 6.02 -1.92
CA SER A 48 3.65 5.90 -1.01
C SER A 48 3.41 6.68 0.27
N ALA A 49 2.91 7.92 0.17
CA ALA A 49 2.59 8.75 1.34
C ALA A 49 1.49 8.12 2.21
N LEU A 50 0.43 7.57 1.60
CA LEU A 50 -0.62 6.84 2.30
C LEU A 50 -0.09 5.58 2.97
N CYS A 51 0.72 4.79 2.25
CA CYS A 51 1.41 3.64 2.82
C CYS A 51 2.26 4.03 4.03
N ARG A 52 3.00 5.13 3.96
CA ARG A 52 3.82 5.65 5.07
C ARG A 52 2.96 5.98 6.27
N TYR A 53 1.87 6.72 6.07
CA TYR A 53 0.95 7.10 7.12
C TYR A 53 0.39 5.86 7.84
N VAL A 54 -0.21 4.93 7.09
CA VAL A 54 -0.82 3.73 7.66
C VAL A 54 0.21 2.85 8.35
N LEU A 55 1.41 2.72 7.78
CA LEU A 55 2.48 1.94 8.38
C LEU A 55 2.94 2.51 9.72
N LEU A 56 3.10 3.84 9.82
CA LEU A 56 3.43 4.51 11.09
C LEU A 56 2.34 4.33 12.13
N GLU A 57 1.08 4.40 11.73
CA GLU A 57 -0.05 4.14 12.62
C GLU A 57 -0.06 2.69 13.11
N TRP A 58 0.23 1.72 12.24
CA TRP A 58 0.36 0.32 12.67
C TRP A 58 1.53 0.09 13.63
N PHE A 59 2.63 0.82 13.47
CA PHE A 59 3.73 0.77 14.43
C PHE A 59 3.35 1.34 15.81
N ARG A 60 2.48 2.36 15.86
CA ARG A 60 2.06 3.03 17.10
C ARG A 60 0.94 2.29 17.81
N ASN A 61 -0.07 1.87 17.05
CA ASN A 61 -1.37 1.44 17.57
C ASN A 61 -1.64 -0.05 17.32
N GLY A 62 -0.72 -0.75 16.65
CA GLY A 62 -0.93 -2.11 16.18
C GLY A 62 -1.72 -2.17 14.87
N ILE A 63 -1.83 -3.38 14.31
CA ILE A 63 -2.40 -3.60 12.98
C ILE A 63 -3.91 -3.77 13.06
N ASN A 64 -4.62 -2.75 12.57
CA ASN A 64 -6.08 -2.66 12.50
C ASN A 64 -6.52 -1.82 11.29
N GLY A 65 -7.82 -1.82 11.00
CA GLY A 65 -8.43 -0.98 9.97
C GLY A 65 -8.64 0.48 10.38
N ASP A 66 -8.52 0.83 11.67
CA ASP A 66 -8.79 2.19 12.18
C ASP A 66 -7.90 3.24 11.52
N ALA A 67 -6.62 2.93 11.30
CA ALA A 67 -5.68 3.81 10.59
C ALA A 67 -6.12 4.15 9.16
N VAL A 68 -6.86 3.24 8.51
CA VAL A 68 -7.41 3.45 7.17
C VAL A 68 -8.78 4.12 7.25
N GLY A 69 -9.60 3.75 8.24
CA GLY A 69 -10.91 4.37 8.51
C GLY A 69 -10.83 5.83 8.97
N SER A 70 -9.71 6.24 9.55
CA SER A 70 -9.45 7.62 9.97
C SER A 70 -9.00 8.55 8.84
N LEU A 71 -8.66 8.01 7.66
CA LEU A 71 -8.25 8.82 6.51
C LEU A 71 -9.43 9.66 6.04
N SER A 72 -9.31 10.97 6.24
CA SER A 72 -10.28 11.96 5.80
C SER A 72 -9.81 12.71 4.55
N ARG A 73 -10.73 13.43 3.90
CA ARG A 73 -10.37 14.36 2.80
C ARG A 73 -9.28 15.35 3.23
N SER A 74 -9.37 15.88 4.45
CA SER A 74 -8.40 16.84 4.98
C SER A 74 -7.01 16.21 5.17
N SER A 75 -6.96 15.01 5.74
CA SER A 75 -5.69 14.27 5.93
C SER A 75 -5.04 13.94 4.58
N ILE A 76 -5.84 13.56 3.58
CA ILE A 76 -5.34 13.27 2.23
C ILE A 76 -4.90 14.55 1.51
N ALA A 77 -5.63 15.65 1.68
CA ALA A 77 -5.23 16.96 1.15
C ALA A 77 -3.87 17.40 1.72
N GLU A 78 -3.65 17.24 3.02
CA GLU A 78 -2.37 17.53 3.67
C GLU A 78 -1.23 16.66 3.11
N LEU A 79 -1.48 15.36 2.94
CA LEU A 79 -0.51 14.46 2.31
C LEU A 79 -0.17 14.92 0.88
N VAL A 80 -1.18 15.20 0.04
CA VAL A 80 -0.99 15.69 -1.33
C VAL A 80 -0.20 17.00 -1.35
N LEU A 81 -0.52 17.95 -0.47
CA LEU A 81 0.21 19.21 -0.37
C LEU A 81 1.69 18.98 -0.01
N ASN A 82 1.98 18.15 0.98
CA ASN A 82 3.36 17.81 1.35
C ASN A 82 4.13 17.21 0.16
N LEU A 83 3.47 16.39 -0.67
CA LEU A 83 4.10 15.84 -1.88
C LEU A 83 4.42 16.91 -2.94
N VAL A 84 3.56 17.90 -3.11
CA VAL A 84 3.81 19.02 -4.04
C VAL A 84 5.08 19.78 -3.64
N TYR A 85 5.31 19.96 -2.34
CA TYR A 85 6.43 20.75 -1.82
C TYR A 85 7.73 19.95 -1.66
N GLU A 86 7.64 18.70 -1.20
CA GLU A 86 8.80 17.89 -0.81
C GLU A 86 9.16 16.80 -1.82
N GLY A 87 8.22 16.42 -2.70
CA GLY A 87 8.31 15.25 -3.57
C GLY A 87 8.17 13.92 -2.80
N GLU A 88 7.98 12.82 -3.52
CA GLU A 88 7.97 11.47 -2.94
C GLU A 88 8.95 10.57 -3.68
N SER A 89 9.75 9.82 -2.92
CA SER A 89 10.60 8.76 -3.44
C SER A 89 10.73 7.67 -2.39
N VAL A 90 11.19 6.48 -2.79
CA VAL A 90 11.49 5.42 -1.83
C VAL A 90 12.52 5.88 -0.78
N ASP A 91 13.47 6.74 -1.16
CA ASP A 91 14.42 7.31 -0.22
C ASP A 91 13.75 8.29 0.75
N ALA A 92 12.81 9.12 0.28
CA ALA A 92 12.01 9.98 1.16
C ALA A 92 11.16 9.16 2.16
N PHE A 93 10.60 8.03 1.72
CA PHE A 93 9.93 7.08 2.59
C PHE A 93 10.88 6.57 3.69
N LYS A 94 12.05 6.04 3.30
CA LYS A 94 13.05 5.51 4.26
C LYS A 94 13.55 6.57 5.24
N VAL A 95 13.80 7.80 4.77
CA VAL A 95 14.24 8.92 5.61
C VAL A 95 13.16 9.25 6.65
N THR A 96 11.90 9.33 6.23
CA THR A 96 10.80 9.65 7.14
C THR A 96 10.56 8.54 8.16
N MET A 97 10.60 7.28 7.74
CA MET A 97 10.55 6.13 8.66
C MET A 97 11.69 6.19 9.68
N THR A 98 12.91 6.48 9.22
CA THR A 98 14.09 6.60 10.10
C THR A 98 13.93 7.73 11.11
N ARG A 99 13.38 8.90 10.72
CA ARG A 99 13.05 10.00 11.62
C ARG A 99 12.00 9.60 12.68
N ALA A 100 11.10 8.67 12.34
CA ALA A 100 10.16 8.06 13.27
C ALA A 100 10.75 6.91 14.10
N ASN A 101 12.08 6.74 14.09
CA ASN A 101 12.81 5.63 14.72
C ASN A 101 12.42 4.24 14.20
N LYS A 102 11.99 4.15 12.93
CA LYS A 102 11.68 2.91 12.22
C LYS A 102 12.67 2.70 11.09
N ARG A 103 13.61 1.79 11.29
CA ARG A 103 14.73 1.62 10.35
C ARG A 103 14.37 0.58 9.31
N CYS A 104 14.76 0.84 8.06
CA CYS A 104 14.77 -0.19 7.03
C CYS A 104 15.86 -1.21 7.38
N ILE A 105 15.48 -2.44 7.71
CA ILE A 105 16.37 -3.52 8.13
C ILE A 105 16.71 -4.48 6.99
N SER A 106 15.92 -4.48 5.92
CA SER A 106 16.22 -5.25 4.70
C SER A 106 15.69 -4.51 3.48
N GLU A 107 16.45 -4.55 2.39
CA GLU A 107 16.03 -4.11 1.05
C GLU A 107 16.37 -5.24 0.08
N ARG A 108 15.37 -5.69 -0.68
CA ARG A 108 15.51 -6.82 -1.62
C ARG A 108 14.81 -6.55 -2.93
N TYR A 109 15.40 -7.11 -3.99
CA TYR A 109 14.92 -6.99 -5.36
C TYR A 109 14.44 -8.35 -5.85
N PHE A 110 13.26 -8.39 -6.44
CA PHE A 110 12.63 -9.58 -6.99
C PHE A 110 12.25 -9.38 -8.45
N MET A 111 12.39 -10.44 -9.24
CA MET A 111 12.09 -10.41 -10.69
C MET A 111 10.59 -10.47 -10.98
N ASN A 112 9.79 -10.90 -10.01
CA ASN A 112 8.35 -10.92 -10.10
C ASN A 112 7.71 -10.79 -8.70
N PHE A 113 6.41 -10.51 -8.72
CA PHE A 113 5.65 -10.35 -7.48
C PHE A 113 5.53 -11.65 -6.67
N LYS A 114 5.48 -12.83 -7.31
CA LYS A 114 5.34 -14.11 -6.60
C LYS A 114 6.49 -14.32 -5.61
N GLN A 115 7.72 -14.05 -6.02
CA GLN A 115 8.89 -14.15 -5.15
C GLN A 115 8.85 -13.12 -4.00
N ALA A 116 8.43 -11.90 -4.28
CA ALA A 116 8.26 -10.86 -3.26
C ALA A 116 7.19 -11.25 -2.22
N LEU A 117 6.08 -11.86 -2.65
CA LEU A 117 5.04 -12.37 -1.76
C LEU A 117 5.53 -13.54 -0.90
N GLU A 118 6.22 -14.50 -1.50
CA GLU A 118 6.82 -15.63 -0.78
C GLU A 118 7.80 -15.13 0.28
N HIS A 119 8.62 -14.14 -0.06
CA HIS A 119 9.55 -13.50 0.87
C HIS A 119 8.84 -12.77 2.01
N THR A 120 7.81 -11.99 1.72
CA THR A 120 7.07 -11.23 2.75
C THR A 120 6.15 -12.09 3.60
N THR A 121 5.98 -13.38 3.27
CA THR A 121 5.15 -14.27 4.08
C THR A 121 5.90 -14.62 5.37
N GLY A 122 5.30 -14.31 6.52
CA GLY A 122 5.93 -14.53 7.84
C GLY A 122 6.92 -13.44 8.27
N THR A 123 7.18 -12.42 7.43
CA THR A 123 8.00 -11.26 7.84
C THR A 123 7.15 -10.23 8.61
N GLY A 124 7.84 -9.28 9.26
CA GLY A 124 7.20 -8.17 9.95
C GLY A 124 6.62 -7.13 8.99
N PHE A 125 6.81 -5.86 9.31
CA PHE A 125 6.33 -4.76 8.49
C PHE A 125 7.14 -4.63 7.19
N SER A 126 6.46 -4.58 6.05
CA SER A 126 7.08 -4.45 4.74
C SER A 126 6.38 -3.43 3.86
N LEU A 127 7.16 -2.70 3.07
CA LEU A 127 6.72 -1.93 1.91
C LEU A 127 7.12 -2.71 0.66
N ILE A 128 6.17 -2.93 -0.23
CA ILE A 128 6.36 -3.51 -1.56
C ILE A 128 6.20 -2.38 -2.57
N ALA A 129 7.29 -2.03 -3.24
CA ALA A 129 7.31 -1.08 -4.34
C ALA A 129 7.28 -1.84 -5.67
N LEU A 130 6.16 -1.75 -6.37
CA LEU A 130 5.97 -2.25 -7.72
C LEU A 130 6.54 -1.22 -8.69
N GLY A 131 7.43 -1.60 -9.62
CA GLY A 131 7.92 -0.70 -10.69
C GLY A 131 9.28 -0.04 -10.42
N GLY A 132 9.85 -0.22 -9.23
CA GLY A 132 11.18 0.29 -8.90
C GLY A 132 11.33 1.81 -9.07
N ILE A 133 12.49 2.25 -9.57
CA ILE A 133 12.92 3.66 -9.68
C ILE A 133 12.33 4.37 -10.93
N THR A 134 11.67 3.65 -11.84
CA THR A 134 11.25 4.18 -13.14
C THR A 134 9.73 4.39 -13.24
N GLY A 135 9.28 5.60 -12.89
CA GLY A 135 8.07 6.28 -13.41
C GLY A 135 6.69 5.73 -13.05
N ASP A 136 6.40 4.45 -13.29
CA ASP A 136 5.07 3.85 -13.12
C ASP A 136 4.99 3.00 -11.85
N GLY A 137 5.39 3.59 -10.73
CA GLY A 137 5.52 2.91 -9.45
C GLY A 137 4.20 2.81 -8.68
N HIS A 138 3.98 1.72 -7.92
CA HIS A 138 2.91 1.63 -6.93
C HIS A 138 3.43 1.07 -5.61
N ALA A 139 2.93 1.59 -4.49
CA ALA A 139 3.30 1.17 -3.15
C ALA A 139 2.16 0.39 -2.49
N ILE A 140 2.49 -0.76 -1.92
CA ILE A 140 1.61 -1.57 -1.07
C ILE A 140 2.39 -1.83 0.22
N ILE A 141 1.75 -1.74 1.38
CA ILE A 141 2.35 -2.22 2.63
C ILE A 141 1.69 -3.52 3.07
N CYS A 142 2.45 -4.36 3.74
CA CYS A 142 1.94 -5.56 4.37
C CYS A 142 2.63 -5.84 5.68
N ASN A 143 2.04 -6.74 6.45
CA ASN A 143 2.70 -7.43 7.54
C ASN A 143 2.41 -8.93 7.42
N GLY A 144 3.41 -9.69 6.99
CA GLY A 144 3.27 -11.12 6.75
C GLY A 144 3.03 -11.95 7.99
N SER A 145 3.54 -11.52 9.14
CA SER A 145 3.38 -12.20 10.44
C SER A 145 2.00 -12.00 11.05
N LYS A 146 1.28 -10.97 10.59
CA LYS A 146 -0.07 -10.59 11.03
C LYS A 146 -1.09 -10.60 9.90
N PHE A 147 -0.72 -11.15 8.74
CA PHE A 147 -1.60 -11.40 7.59
C PHE A 147 -2.35 -10.16 7.08
N ALA A 148 -1.73 -8.99 7.19
CA ALA A 148 -2.34 -7.72 6.84
C ALA A 148 -1.75 -7.11 5.58
N ILE A 149 -2.59 -6.48 4.78
CA ILE A 149 -2.26 -5.80 3.53
C ILE A 149 -3.01 -4.47 3.53
N PHE A 150 -2.32 -3.41 3.14
CA PHE A 150 -2.97 -2.17 2.75
C PHE A 150 -2.46 -1.75 1.37
N ASP A 151 -3.39 -1.69 0.43
CA ASP A 151 -3.17 -1.15 -0.89
C ASP A 151 -4.04 0.12 -1.05
N PRO A 152 -3.44 1.31 -1.25
CA PRO A 152 -4.16 2.57 -1.46
C PRO A 152 -5.18 2.55 -2.60
N ASN A 153 -5.07 1.62 -3.55
CA ASN A 153 -6.06 1.45 -4.62
C ASN A 153 -7.15 0.44 -4.30
N VAL A 154 -7.04 -0.38 -3.25
CA VAL A 154 -7.99 -1.45 -2.95
C VAL A 154 -8.64 -1.28 -1.58
N GLY A 155 -7.84 -1.09 -0.54
CA GLY A 155 -8.30 -1.20 0.83
C GLY A 155 -7.32 -1.85 1.76
N TYR A 156 -7.78 -1.99 2.99
CA TYR A 156 -7.18 -2.80 4.02
C TYR A 156 -7.82 -4.19 4.04
N ILE A 157 -6.97 -5.21 4.16
CA ILE A 157 -7.36 -6.60 4.35
C ILE A 157 -6.48 -7.18 5.45
N LYS A 158 -7.08 -7.80 6.46
CA LYS A 158 -6.38 -8.64 7.43
C LYS A 158 -7.01 -10.02 7.44
N ALA A 159 -6.30 -10.98 6.90
CA ALA A 159 -6.77 -12.35 6.78
C ALA A 159 -6.54 -13.14 8.09
N ASP A 160 -7.38 -14.15 8.34
CA ASP A 160 -7.26 -14.97 9.56
C ASP A 160 -6.23 -16.09 9.47
N SER A 161 -5.66 -16.32 8.28
CA SER A 161 -4.68 -17.37 8.03
C SER A 161 -3.67 -16.98 6.95
N THR A 162 -2.50 -17.62 6.99
CA THR A 162 -1.47 -17.45 5.95
C THR A 162 -2.00 -17.79 4.56
N SER A 163 -2.81 -18.85 4.43
CA SER A 163 -3.38 -19.26 3.15
C SER A 163 -4.33 -18.19 2.59
N ASN A 164 -5.21 -17.63 3.42
CA ASN A 164 -6.11 -16.54 3.02
C ASN A 164 -5.31 -15.28 2.65
N TYR A 165 -4.29 -14.93 3.45
CA TYR A 165 -3.38 -13.81 3.16
C TYR A 165 -2.74 -13.93 1.78
N MET A 166 -2.10 -15.06 1.50
CA MET A 166 -1.45 -15.31 0.21
C MET A 166 -2.46 -15.23 -0.94
N TRP A 167 -3.65 -15.81 -0.77
CA TRP A 167 -4.68 -15.82 -1.81
C TRP A 167 -5.26 -14.42 -2.07
N CYS A 168 -5.54 -13.66 -1.02
CA CYS A 168 -5.98 -12.27 -1.11
C CYS A 168 -4.92 -11.42 -1.82
N PHE A 169 -3.65 -11.53 -1.43
CA PHE A 169 -2.59 -10.73 -2.03
C PHE A 169 -2.39 -11.08 -3.51
N GLN A 170 -2.33 -12.36 -3.85
CA GLN A 170 -2.27 -12.79 -5.25
C GLN A 170 -3.45 -12.28 -6.07
N SER A 171 -4.65 -12.23 -5.47
CA SER A 171 -5.85 -11.73 -6.12
C SER A 171 -5.78 -10.23 -6.37
N ILE A 172 -5.28 -9.44 -5.41
CA ILE A 172 -5.03 -8.00 -5.59
C ILE A 172 -4.12 -7.79 -6.81
N ILE A 173 -2.97 -8.48 -6.86
CA ILE A 173 -2.02 -8.29 -7.96
C ILE A 173 -2.59 -8.74 -9.29
N LYS A 174 -3.26 -9.89 -9.35
CA LYS A 174 -3.87 -10.37 -10.59
C LYS A 174 -4.94 -9.42 -11.14
N GLU A 175 -5.69 -8.80 -10.25
CA GLU A 175 -6.85 -8.00 -10.61
C GLU A 175 -6.50 -6.53 -10.89
N PHE A 176 -5.54 -5.96 -10.15
CA PHE A 176 -5.17 -4.54 -10.24
C PHE A 176 -3.80 -4.28 -10.88
N TYR A 177 -2.88 -5.25 -10.83
CA TYR A 177 -1.50 -5.09 -11.32
C TYR A 177 -1.01 -6.29 -12.14
N PRO A 178 -1.78 -6.77 -13.15
CA PRO A 178 -1.48 -8.01 -13.87
C PRO A 178 -0.10 -7.99 -14.57
N ASN A 179 0.40 -6.82 -14.93
CA ASN A 179 1.69 -6.63 -15.57
C ASN A 179 2.89 -7.05 -14.70
N TYR A 180 2.71 -7.25 -13.38
CA TYR A 180 3.75 -7.69 -12.44
C TYR A 180 3.77 -9.21 -12.21
N LEU A 181 2.87 -9.96 -12.86
CA LEU A 181 2.82 -11.42 -12.76
C LEU A 181 3.81 -12.14 -13.70
N GLY A 182 4.17 -11.53 -14.84
CA GLY A 182 4.85 -12.20 -15.96
C GLY A 182 6.39 -12.18 -15.97
N GLY A 183 7.06 -11.68 -14.91
CA GLY A 183 8.52 -11.75 -14.80
C GLY A 183 9.34 -10.67 -15.53
N GLY A 184 8.73 -9.57 -15.97
CA GLY A 184 9.40 -8.47 -16.69
C GLY A 184 9.50 -7.14 -15.96
N ARG A 185 8.95 -7.01 -14.75
CA ARG A 185 8.96 -5.78 -13.95
C ARG A 185 9.50 -6.06 -12.56
N ALA A 186 10.51 -5.28 -12.16
CA ALA A 186 11.12 -5.40 -10.85
C ALA A 186 10.13 -5.04 -9.73
N VAL A 187 10.18 -5.83 -8.66
CA VAL A 187 9.49 -5.55 -7.40
C VAL A 187 10.55 -5.41 -6.32
N GLN A 188 10.54 -4.29 -5.60
CA GLN A 188 11.42 -4.08 -4.46
C GLN A 188 10.62 -4.26 -3.17
N VAL A 189 11.24 -4.89 -2.17
CA VAL A 189 10.67 -5.05 -0.83
C VAL A 189 11.60 -4.41 0.18
N TYR A 190 11.03 -3.57 1.04
CA TYR A 190 11.69 -2.91 2.15
C TYR A 190 11.06 -3.39 3.46
N GLU A 191 11.86 -3.93 4.37
CA GLU A 191 11.41 -4.39 5.69
C GLU A 191 11.78 -3.38 6.77
N PHE A 192 10.86 -3.13 7.70
CA PHE A 192 11.03 -2.12 8.76
C PHE A 192 10.87 -2.72 10.16
N ALA A 193 11.66 -2.20 11.11
CA ALA A 193 11.58 -2.49 12.55
C ALA A 193 11.67 -1.22 13.40
#